data_AF-A0A4S4C1T8-F1
#
_entry.id   AF-A0A4S4C1T8-F1
#
_cell.length_a   1.000
_cell.length_b   1.000
_cell.length_c   1.000
_cell.angle_alpha   90.00
_cell.angle_beta   90.00
_cell.angle_gamma   90.00
#
_symmetry.space_group_name_H-M   'P 1'
#
loop_
_entity.id
_entity.type
_entity.pdbx_description
1 polymer ?
#
loop_
_entity_poly.entity_id
_entity_poly.type
_entity_poly.pdbx_seq_one_letter_code
_entity_poly.pdbx_strand_id
1 'polypeptide(L)'
;MELLEDKGKTAMIVAINEQYSGIVAVADTVKETLKKAIHRLKKMGLEVVMMPGDNERTARSIAAEVGINTFIAEVLPEGKAAEMKKLQAQDRVVAMKAADITLMRGNLMSIAEAILMSKKTIRNIKQNLFWAFAYNTIDIPIAALGFLAPWLAGAAMAFSSVSVVLNA
;
A
#
# COMPACT_ATOMS: atom_id res chain seq x y z
N MET A 1 -12.01 5.24 -35.47
CA MET A 1 -10.75 5.04 -34.74
C MET A 1 -10.82 5.73 -33.39
N GLU A 2 -11.09 7.05 -33.38
CA GLU A 2 -11.22 7.88 -32.19
C GLU A 2 -12.13 7.31 -31.08
N LEU A 3 -13.32 6.81 -31.42
CA LEU A 3 -14.27 6.23 -30.45
C LEU A 3 -13.74 4.96 -29.73
N LEU A 4 -12.79 4.25 -30.35
CA LEU A 4 -12.15 3.07 -29.74
C LEU A 4 -11.02 3.49 -28.79
N GLU A 5 -10.24 4.50 -29.19
CA GLU A 5 -9.16 5.07 -28.39
C GLU A 5 -9.69 5.80 -27.15
N ASP A 6 -10.82 6.51 -27.28
CA ASP A 6 -11.54 7.12 -26.14
C ASP A 6 -11.98 6.10 -25.08
N LYS A 7 -12.14 4.84 -25.49
CA LYS A 7 -12.45 3.71 -24.59
C LYS A 7 -11.19 2.99 -24.08
N GLY A 8 -10.01 3.59 -24.26
CA GLY A 8 -8.73 3.01 -23.84
C GLY A 8 -8.31 1.79 -24.66
N LYS A 9 -8.79 1.65 -25.90
CA LYS A 9 -8.39 0.56 -26.80
C LYS A 9 -7.35 1.04 -27.80
N THR A 10 -6.34 0.22 -28.05
CA THR A 10 -5.40 0.43 -29.16
C THR A 10 -6.07 -0.05 -30.44
N ALA A 11 -6.38 0.88 -31.35
CA ALA A 11 -6.96 0.57 -32.65
C ALA A 11 -5.87 0.45 -33.74
N MET A 12 -5.93 -0.61 -34.53
CA MET A 12 -5.04 -0.87 -35.66
C MET A 12 -5.86 -1.00 -36.94
N ILE A 13 -5.46 -0.31 -38.01
CA ILE A 13 -6.10 -0.41 -39.32
C ILE A 13 -5.58 -1.66 -40.03
N VAL A 14 -6.47 -2.44 -40.63
CA VAL A 14 -6.14 -3.61 -41.45
C VAL A 14 -6.39 -3.28 -42.91
N ALA A 15 -5.35 -3.43 -43.73
CA ALA A 15 -5.45 -3.35 -45.19
C ALA A 15 -5.00 -4.68 -45.81
N ILE A 16 -5.74 -5.15 -46.81
CA ILE A 16 -5.42 -6.35 -47.59
C ILE A 16 -5.34 -5.91 -49.05
N ASN A 17 -4.24 -6.22 -49.74
CA ASN A 17 -3.97 -5.79 -51.11
C ASN A 17 -4.12 -4.26 -51.29
N GLU A 18 -3.54 -3.48 -50.38
CA GLU A 18 -3.62 -2.00 -50.33
C GLU A 18 -5.03 -1.42 -50.18
N GLN A 19 -6.06 -2.26 -50.01
CA GLN A 19 -7.43 -1.82 -49.75
C GLN A 19 -7.75 -1.93 -48.25
N TYR A 20 -8.39 -0.88 -47.73
CA TYR A 20 -8.92 -0.90 -46.37
C TYR A 20 -9.89 -2.07 -46.19
N SER A 21 -9.59 -2.92 -45.22
CA SER A 21 -10.36 -4.13 -44.94
C SER A 21 -11.07 -4.08 -43.58
N GLY A 22 -10.63 -3.23 -42.66
CA GLY A 22 -11.27 -3.05 -41.34
C GLY A 22 -10.37 -2.45 -40.27
N ILE A 23 -10.82 -2.52 -39.02
CA ILE A 23 -10.08 -2.10 -37.82
C ILE A 23 -10.10 -3.24 -36.80
N VAL A 24 -8.94 -3.55 -36.21
CA VAL A 24 -8.81 -4.43 -35.04
C VAL A 24 -8.50 -3.58 -33.82
N ALA A 25 -9.20 -3.81 -32.71
CA ALA A 25 -8.97 -3.08 -31.46
C ALA A 25 -8.55 -4.04 -30.35
N VAL A 26 -7.43 -3.75 -29.70
CA VAL A 26 -6.91 -4.49 -28.55
C VAL A 26 -7.10 -3.64 -27.30
N ALA A 27 -7.58 -4.25 -26.22
CA ALA A 27 -7.75 -3.59 -24.93
C ALA A 27 -7.00 -4.39 -23.87
N ASP A 28 -6.17 -3.72 -23.07
CA ASP A 28 -5.65 -4.32 -21.85
C ASP A 28 -6.79 -4.40 -20.84
N THR A 29 -7.03 -5.59 -20.32
CA THR A 29 -8.06 -5.79 -19.29
C THR A 29 -7.51 -5.43 -17.92
N VAL A 30 -8.19 -4.50 -17.25
CA VAL A 30 -7.88 -4.17 -15.86
C VAL A 30 -8.19 -5.38 -14.98
N LYS A 31 -7.18 -5.86 -14.25
CA LYS A 31 -7.35 -6.99 -13.33
C LYS A 31 -8.35 -6.65 -12.22
N GLU A 32 -9.33 -7.50 -11.98
CA GLU A 32 -10.29 -7.34 -10.87
C GLU A 32 -9.61 -7.23 -9.49
N THR A 33 -8.44 -7.87 -9.33
CA THR A 33 -7.63 -7.77 -8.11
C THR A 33 -7.09 -6.35 -7.87
N LEU A 34 -6.85 -5.58 -8.94
CA LEU A 34 -6.40 -4.18 -8.86
C LEU A 34 -7.52 -3.31 -8.29
N LYS A 35 -8.75 -3.45 -8.82
CA LYS A 35 -9.93 -2.71 -8.34
C LYS A 35 -10.18 -2.97 -6.84
N LYS A 36 -10.15 -4.24 -6.44
CA LYS A 36 -10.30 -4.66 -5.03
C LYS A 36 -9.19 -4.09 -4.13
N ALA A 37 -7.94 -4.09 -4.60
CA ALA A 37 -6.81 -3.56 -3.83
C ALA A 37 -6.94 -2.04 -3.63
N ILE A 38 -7.24 -1.28 -4.68
CA ILE A 38 -7.43 0.18 -4.61
C ILE A 38 -8.57 0.51 -3.64
N HIS A 39 -9.71 -0.18 -3.76
CA HIS A 39 -10.84 -0.01 -2.84
C HIS A 39 -10.46 -0.26 -1.38
N ARG A 40 -9.67 -1.31 -1.12
CA ARG A 40 -9.21 -1.64 0.22
C ARG A 40 -8.25 -0.59 0.77
N LEU A 41 -7.31 -0.10 -0.03
CA LEU A 41 -6.40 0.98 0.35
C LEU A 41 -7.19 2.26 0.67
N LYS A 42 -8.17 2.63 -0.16
CA LYS A 42 -9.06 3.76 0.10
C LYS A 42 -9.86 3.59 1.39
N LYS A 43 -10.43 2.41 1.66
CA LYS A 43 -11.10 2.10 2.94
C LYS A 43 -10.18 2.21 4.16
N MET A 44 -8.87 2.09 3.98
CA MET A 44 -7.88 2.26 5.04
C MET A 44 -7.48 3.73 5.25
N GLY A 45 -8.11 4.67 4.53
CA GLY A 45 -7.83 6.11 4.58
C GLY A 45 -6.62 6.53 3.75
N LEU A 46 -6.15 5.66 2.84
CA LEU A 46 -4.97 5.93 2.01
C LEU A 46 -5.41 6.52 0.66
N GLU A 47 -4.76 7.62 0.27
CA GLU A 47 -4.88 8.14 -1.09
C GLU A 47 -4.05 7.29 -2.05
N VAL A 48 -4.63 6.97 -3.21
CA VAL A 48 -3.95 6.24 -4.28
C VAL A 48 -3.78 7.20 -5.45
N VAL A 49 -2.53 7.42 -5.85
CA VAL A 49 -2.15 8.26 -7.00
C VAL A 49 -1.60 7.37 -8.10
N MET A 50 -2.07 7.55 -9.34
CA MET A 50 -1.57 6.82 -10.52
C MET A 50 -0.59 7.70 -11.32
N MET A 51 0.51 7.13 -11.80
CA MET A 51 1.50 7.85 -12.64
C MET A 51 1.77 7.09 -13.95
N PRO A 52 0.81 7.11 -14.91
CA PRO A 52 1.01 6.48 -16.21
C PRO A 52 2.05 7.23 -17.05
N GLY A 53 2.75 6.49 -17.91
CA GLY A 53 3.66 7.07 -18.92
C GLY A 53 2.97 7.43 -20.23
N ASP A 54 1.75 6.94 -20.43
CA ASP A 54 0.93 7.23 -21.61
C ASP A 54 0.26 8.60 -21.51
N ASN A 55 -0.43 8.99 -22.58
CA ASN A 55 -1.18 10.25 -22.67
C ASN A 55 -2.34 10.35 -21.67
N GLU A 56 -2.79 11.58 -21.44
CA GLU A 56 -3.84 11.89 -20.46
C GLU A 56 -5.18 11.19 -20.75
N ARG A 57 -5.55 11.03 -22.03
CA ARG A 57 -6.84 10.43 -22.43
C ARG A 57 -6.91 8.97 -21.99
N THR A 58 -5.89 8.18 -22.29
CA THR A 58 -5.77 6.77 -21.87
C THR A 58 -5.70 6.66 -20.35
N ALA A 59 -4.88 7.49 -19.72
CA ALA A 59 -4.73 7.55 -18.26
C ALA A 59 -6.08 7.78 -17.55
N ARG A 60 -6.87 8.72 -18.05
CA ARG A 60 -8.18 9.07 -17.49
C ARG A 60 -9.18 7.91 -17.60
N SER A 61 -9.21 7.23 -18.75
CA SER A 61 -10.08 6.06 -18.95
C SER A 61 -9.75 4.94 -17.95
N ILE A 62 -8.47 4.62 -17.79
CA ILE A 62 -8.02 3.58 -16.84
C ILE A 62 -8.32 4.01 -15.41
N ALA A 63 -8.01 5.27 -15.04
CA ALA A 63 -8.25 5.81 -13.70
C ALA A 63 -9.74 5.73 -13.32
N ALA A 64 -10.63 6.10 -14.24
CA ALA A 64 -12.08 5.98 -14.04
C ALA A 64 -12.50 4.52 -13.85
N GLU A 65 -11.96 3.60 -14.65
CA GLU A 65 -12.30 2.17 -14.55
C GLU A 65 -11.86 1.54 -13.21
N VAL A 66 -10.71 1.94 -12.66
CA VAL A 66 -10.22 1.45 -11.36
C VAL A 66 -10.70 2.26 -10.16
N GLY A 67 -11.35 3.39 -10.41
CA GLY A 67 -11.79 4.33 -9.38
C GLY A 67 -10.63 5.06 -8.69
N ILE A 68 -9.66 5.58 -9.44
CA ILE A 68 -8.60 6.49 -8.95
C ILE A 68 -8.97 7.92 -9.36
N ASN A 69 -8.91 8.87 -8.41
CA ASN A 69 -9.29 10.26 -8.66
C ASN A 69 -8.08 11.16 -8.98
N THR A 70 -6.90 10.78 -8.51
CA THR A 70 -5.66 11.56 -8.64
C THR A 70 -4.70 10.80 -9.53
N PHE A 71 -4.30 11.39 -10.67
CA PHE A 71 -3.27 10.82 -11.53
C PHE A 71 -2.40 11.91 -12.16
N ILE A 72 -1.19 11.53 -12.56
CA ILE A 72 -0.22 12.39 -13.25
C ILE A 72 0.18 11.64 -14.53
N ALA A 73 -0.30 12.07 -15.69
CA ALA A 73 -0.03 11.42 -16.97
C ALA A 73 1.32 11.85 -17.56
N GLU A 74 1.78 11.12 -18.58
CA GLU A 74 2.98 11.44 -19.36
C GLU A 74 4.26 11.51 -18.50
N VAL A 75 4.30 10.74 -17.41
CA VAL A 75 5.46 10.72 -16.51
C VAL A 75 6.50 9.73 -17.01
N LEU A 76 7.60 10.25 -17.53
CA LEU A 76 8.77 9.47 -17.91
C LEU A 76 9.32 8.66 -16.72
N PRO A 77 9.89 7.46 -16.95
CA PRO A 77 10.43 6.61 -15.87
C PRO A 77 11.38 7.37 -14.93
N GLU A 78 12.24 8.22 -15.47
CA GLU A 78 13.22 9.04 -14.74
C GLU A 78 12.53 10.17 -13.94
N GLY A 79 11.39 10.67 -14.46
CA GLY A 79 10.60 11.74 -13.86
C GLY A 79 9.73 11.31 -12.67
N LYS A 80 9.42 10.02 -12.52
CA LYS A 80 8.56 9.51 -11.43
C LYS A 80 9.15 9.80 -10.05
N ALA A 81 10.47 9.72 -9.90
CA ALA A 81 11.14 10.02 -8.64
C ALA A 81 11.04 11.51 -8.27
N ALA A 82 11.09 12.41 -9.26
CA ALA A 82 10.92 13.85 -9.04
C ALA A 82 9.49 14.18 -8.62
N GLU A 83 8.48 13.59 -9.26
CA GLU A 83 7.08 13.73 -8.86
C GLU A 83 6.81 13.16 -7.46
N MET A 84 7.46 12.04 -7.11
CA MET A 84 7.38 11.50 -5.75
C MET A 84 7.90 12.50 -4.71
N LYS A 85 9.04 13.15 -4.96
CA LYS A 85 9.58 14.18 -4.06
C LYS A 85 8.63 15.37 -3.90
N LYS A 86 7.96 15.80 -4.98
CA LYS A 86 6.94 16.85 -4.92
C LYS A 86 5.76 16.45 -4.04
N LEU A 87 5.31 15.19 -4.13
CA LEU A 87 4.25 14.67 -3.26
C LEU A 87 4.70 14.55 -1.80
N GLN A 88 5.93 14.10 -1.56
CA GLN A 88 6.50 14.02 -0.20
C GLN A 88 6.67 15.39 0.44
N ALA A 89 7.00 16.42 -0.35
CA ALA A 89 7.12 17.80 0.12
C ALA A 89 5.80 18.42 0.58
N GLN A 90 4.66 17.78 0.30
CA GLN A 90 3.34 18.19 0.78
C GLN A 90 2.96 17.52 2.12
N ASP A 91 3.95 17.16 2.94
CA ASP A 91 3.81 16.39 4.20
C ASP A 91 3.07 15.04 4.03
N ARG A 92 3.12 14.45 2.83
CA ARG A 92 2.52 13.14 2.55
C ARG A 92 3.55 12.04 2.76
N VAL A 93 3.18 11.00 3.50
CA VAL A 93 3.93 9.74 3.53
C VAL A 93 3.60 8.96 2.26
N VAL A 94 4.53 8.96 1.31
CA VAL A 94 4.35 8.33 0.00
C VAL A 94 4.99 6.95 -0.01
N ALA A 95 4.19 5.91 -0.29
CA ALA A 95 4.67 4.58 -0.62
C ALA A 95 4.50 4.35 -2.13
N MET A 96 5.59 4.08 -2.84
CA MET A 96 5.57 3.90 -4.29
C MET A 96 5.90 2.45 -4.67
N LYS A 97 5.13 1.90 -5.62
CA LYS A 97 5.54 0.71 -6.37
C LYS A 97 6.30 1.18 -7.61
N ALA A 98 7.58 1.48 -7.45
CA ALA A 98 8.53 1.49 -8.56
C ALA A 98 8.97 0.05 -8.84
N ALA A 99 9.39 -0.26 -10.06
CA ALA A 99 9.55 -1.62 -10.58
C ALA A 99 10.53 -2.56 -9.84
N ASP A 100 11.11 -2.21 -8.68
CA ASP A 100 12.10 -3.04 -7.96
C ASP A 100 11.68 -3.50 -6.55
N ILE A 101 10.38 -3.47 -6.24
CA ILE A 101 9.82 -4.50 -5.35
C ILE A 101 9.14 -5.51 -6.26
N THR A 102 9.92 -6.48 -6.72
CA THR A 102 9.41 -7.67 -7.40
C THR A 102 8.56 -8.43 -6.40
N LEU A 103 7.27 -8.08 -6.36
CA LEU A 103 6.23 -8.88 -5.73
C LEU A 103 6.35 -10.28 -6.35
N MET A 104 6.99 -11.21 -5.64
CA MET A 104 7.21 -12.59 -6.11
C MET A 104 5.88 -13.28 -6.46
N ARG A 105 4.75 -12.76 -5.98
CA ARG A 105 3.41 -12.97 -6.51
C ARG A 105 2.80 -11.61 -6.83
N GLY A 106 2.50 -11.31 -8.10
CA GLY A 106 1.96 -10.02 -8.56
C GLY A 106 0.56 -9.63 -8.06
N ASN A 107 0.27 -9.79 -6.76
CA ASN A 107 -1.00 -9.48 -6.13
C ASN A 107 -0.89 -8.17 -5.33
N LEU A 108 -1.57 -7.11 -5.79
CA LEU A 108 -1.61 -5.83 -5.07
C LEU A 108 -2.29 -5.92 -3.70
N MET A 109 -3.06 -6.98 -3.43
CA MET A 109 -3.64 -7.22 -2.11
C MET A 109 -2.57 -7.36 -1.01
N SER A 110 -1.38 -7.82 -1.35
CA SER A 110 -0.26 -7.97 -0.40
C SER A 110 0.18 -6.63 0.21
N ILE A 111 0.02 -5.51 -0.52
CA ILE A 111 0.31 -4.17 0.02
C ILE A 111 -0.71 -3.82 1.12
N ALA A 112 -2.00 -4.04 0.85
CA ALA A 112 -3.04 -3.79 1.84
C ALA A 112 -2.91 -4.71 3.07
N GLU A 113 -2.51 -5.97 2.86
CA GLU A 113 -2.22 -6.91 3.93
C GLU A 113 -1.01 -6.48 4.76
N ALA A 114 0.09 -6.05 4.11
CA ALA A 114 1.29 -5.58 4.81
C ALA A 114 0.99 -4.38 5.71
N ILE A 115 0.20 -3.40 5.24
CA ILE A 115 -0.20 -2.24 6.04
C ILE A 115 -1.10 -2.68 7.20
N LEU A 116 -2.02 -3.62 6.97
CA LEU A 116 -2.91 -4.13 8.01
C LEU A 116 -2.14 -4.91 9.08
N MET A 117 -1.19 -5.76 8.67
CA MET A 117 -0.27 -6.47 9.56
C MET A 117 0.57 -5.48 10.36
N SER A 118 1.19 -4.49 9.71
CA SER A 118 1.97 -3.45 10.38
C SER A 118 1.16 -2.73 11.47
N LYS A 119 -0.09 -2.34 11.18
CA LYS A 119 -0.99 -1.72 12.18
C LYS A 119 -1.27 -2.65 13.37
N LYS A 120 -1.48 -3.95 13.11
CA LYS A 120 -1.66 -4.95 14.19
C LYS A 120 -0.38 -5.10 15.02
N THR A 121 0.78 -5.20 14.38
CA THR A 121 2.09 -5.30 15.05
C THR A 121 2.36 -4.08 15.93
N ILE A 122 2.12 -2.86 15.42
CA ILE A 122 2.29 -1.64 16.22
C ILE A 122 1.35 -1.63 17.44
N ARG A 123 0.12 -2.13 17.30
CA ARG A 123 -0.81 -2.25 18.43
C ARG A 123 -0.28 -3.22 19.49
N ASN A 124 0.21 -4.39 19.07
CA ASN A 124 0.81 -5.36 19.99
C ASN A 124 2.05 -4.78 20.68
N ILE A 125 2.92 -4.08 19.94
CA ILE A 125 4.09 -3.39 20.51
C ILE A 125 3.67 -2.35 21.56
N LYS A 126 2.64 -1.54 21.28
CA LYS A 126 2.12 -0.55 22.25
C LYS A 126 1.56 -1.21 23.51
N GLN A 127 0.88 -2.34 23.38
CA GLN A 127 0.38 -3.11 24.53
C GLN A 127 1.53 -3.67 25.37
N ASN A 128 2.55 -4.25 24.71
CA ASN A 128 3.73 -4.79 25.40
C ASN A 128 4.49 -3.70 26.15
N LEU A 129 4.69 -2.54 25.51
CA LEU A 129 5.34 -1.39 26.14
C LEU A 129 4.51 -0.87 27.32
N PHE A 130 3.19 -0.78 27.19
CA PHE A 130 2.32 -0.36 28.30
C PHE A 130 2.49 -1.25 29.53
N TRP A 131 2.46 -2.58 29.35
CA TRP A 131 2.66 -3.51 30.46
C TRP A 131 4.06 -3.39 31.05
N ALA A 132 5.11 -3.32 30.21
CA ALA A 132 6.48 -3.14 30.68
C ALA A 132 6.64 -1.88 31.55
N PHE A 133 6.06 -0.75 31.15
CA PHE A 133 6.10 0.47 31.96
C PHE A 133 5.23 0.37 33.22
N ALA A 134 4.05 -0.24 33.15
CA ALA A 134 3.17 -0.39 34.29
C ALA A 134 3.84 -1.19 35.43
N TYR A 135 4.44 -2.33 35.11
CA TYR A 135 5.18 -3.14 36.08
C TYR A 135 6.37 -2.38 36.66
N ASN A 136 7.24 -1.79 35.80
CA ASN A 136 8.41 -1.03 36.28
C ASN A 136 8.01 0.16 37.17
N THR A 137 6.91 0.84 36.86
CA THR A 137 6.43 1.99 37.64
C THR A 137 5.95 1.56 39.03
N ILE A 138 5.42 0.35 39.17
CA ILE A 138 4.95 -0.20 40.45
C ILE A 138 6.10 -0.85 41.24
N ASP A 139 6.93 -1.64 40.57
CA ASP A 139 7.99 -2.43 41.21
C ASP A 139 9.11 -1.56 41.78
N ILE A 140 9.49 -0.46 41.11
CA ILE A 140 10.56 0.44 41.59
C ILE A 140 10.23 1.05 42.96
N PRO A 141 9.06 1.69 43.18
CA PRO A 141 8.66 2.18 44.51
C PRO A 141 8.55 1.08 45.57
N ILE A 142 7.97 -0.08 45.23
CA ILE A 142 7.78 -1.17 46.21
C ILE A 142 9.13 -1.77 46.63
N ALA A 143 10.06 -1.93 45.68
CA ALA A 143 11.42 -2.35 45.96
C ALA A 143 12.19 -1.32 46.78
N ALA A 144 12.03 -0.02 46.49
CA ALA A 144 12.64 1.06 47.25
C ALA A 144 12.14 1.13 48.71
N LEU A 145 10.89 0.73 48.95
CA LEU A 145 10.31 0.59 50.29
C LEU A 145 10.70 -0.72 51.00
N GLY A 146 11.47 -1.61 50.33
CA GLY A 146 11.96 -2.86 50.90
C GLY A 146 10.96 -4.01 50.90
N PHE A 147 9.79 -3.86 50.28
CA PHE A 147 8.72 -4.86 50.30
C PHE A 147 8.79 -5.86 49.14
N LEU A 148 9.75 -5.73 48.21
CA LEU A 148 9.86 -6.59 47.04
C LEU A 148 11.15 -7.41 47.04
N ALA A 149 11.01 -8.74 47.09
CA ALA A 149 12.15 -9.64 46.93
C ALA A 149 12.54 -9.73 45.43
N PRO A 150 13.84 -9.63 45.07
CA PRO A 150 14.27 -9.61 43.66
C PRO A 150 13.82 -10.80 42.81
N TRP A 151 13.69 -11.99 43.41
CA TRP A 151 13.23 -13.20 42.73
C TRP A 151 11.73 -13.14 42.38
N LEU A 152 10.92 -12.41 43.15
CA LEU A 152 9.49 -12.23 42.91
C LEU A 152 9.24 -11.27 41.73
N ALA A 153 10.01 -10.17 41.65
CA ALA A 153 10.05 -9.30 40.47
C ALA A 153 10.46 -10.07 39.21
N GLY A 154 11.52 -10.87 39.31
CA GLY A 154 12.00 -11.68 38.18
C GLY A 154 10.96 -12.70 37.69
N ALA A 155 10.23 -13.34 38.61
CA ALA A 155 9.16 -14.28 38.26
C ALA A 155 7.96 -13.59 37.58
N ALA A 156 7.54 -12.41 38.05
CA ALA A 156 6.48 -11.62 37.43
C ALA A 156 6.87 -11.17 36.01
N MET A 157 8.12 -10.74 35.80
CA MET A 157 8.65 -10.32 34.51
C MET A 157 8.71 -11.47 33.49
N ALA A 158 9.09 -12.67 33.93
CA ALA A 158 9.10 -13.87 33.11
C ALA A 158 7.67 -14.30 32.71
N PHE A 159 6.71 -14.24 33.63
CA PHE A 159 5.30 -14.55 33.34
C PHE A 159 4.63 -13.56 32.37
N SER A 160 4.97 -12.27 32.46
CA SER A 160 4.47 -11.25 31.53
C SER A 160 4.87 -11.57 30.09
N SER A 161 6.10 -12.06 29.88
CA SER A 161 6.59 -12.47 28.55
C SER A 161 5.79 -13.62 27.97
N VAL A 162 5.37 -14.59 28.79
CA VAL A 162 4.54 -15.72 28.36
C VAL A 162 3.14 -15.28 27.95
N SER A 163 2.52 -14.36 28.71
CA SER A 163 1.20 -13.80 28.35
C SER A 163 1.25 -12.97 27.07
N VAL A 164 2.33 -12.20 26.88
CA VAL A 164 2.58 -11.40 25.66
C VAL A 164 2.84 -12.30 24.44
N VAL A 165 3.64 -13.36 24.59
CA VAL A 165 3.94 -14.31 23.50
C VAL A 165 2.71 -15.14 23.12
N LEU A 166 1.85 -15.49 24.07
CA LEU A 166 0.58 -16.17 23.78
C LEU A 166 -0.47 -15.25 23.12
N ASN A 167 -0.30 -13.93 23.24
CA ASN A 167 -1.18 -12.91 22.64
C ASN A 167 -0.62 -12.32 21.33
N ALA A 168 0.53 -12.81 20.85
CA ALA A 168 1.23 -12.32 19.66
C ALA A 168 0.76 -12.98 18.36
#